data_AF-A0A2G5B8T4-F1
#
_entry.id   AF-A0A2G5B8T4-F1
#
_cell.length_a   1.000
_cell.length_b   1.000
_cell.length_c   1.000
_cell.angle_alpha   90.00
_cell.angle_beta   90.00
_cell.angle_gamma   90.00
#
_symmetry.space_group_name_H-M   'P 1'
#
loop_
_entity.id
_entity.type
_entity.pdbx_description
1 polymer ?
#
loop_
_entity_poly.entity_id
_entity_poly.type
_entity_poly.pdbx_seq_one_letter_code
_entity_poly.pdbx_strand_id
1 'polypeptide(L)'
;MESIFSALFGTVSKCDQQKGFKVHLTTLGPALKSATLSTIEMGISKTRNALLGKSWGHLIPTIKEQIFQTLESASIGSLTIEEDGECFTFGNSADAGPHVRLTVLSEQFWVRLMLVQDLGFAEAYMAGEITVTSLVDFVRFYIYNRAALDAASSSPIVRSLMYLASTRFGNSILNTASNVSAHYDLGNEMFEMFLDSTMTYAVWDGPGDTLEAAQLRKLDMLIDKACLQSRDYVLDLGCGWGSLAIRAVERIGCRVLGVTLSTEQKEIAERRIAQAGLSDRIDIMLIDYRNLDPEVYCFDKIISLEMVEHVGYEYLPVYFEQCHRLLHPQHGVMVLQASTMNEERYAEYRHSVDFINKHIFPGGHCPSVSALVAAATKGSRGMLMLESAANFPDHYARTLRVWRERFLHGFDKVLTTAAPKNAQLILQERELAQKQQQCRQRLCASSTSSLTDIGDPFGKTELAAEYSSSSKSAVDSDDAVGYDEVFRRKWEYYFAYCEGAFATRTLGCTQLVFTRTYNEELSNKKLLT
;
A
#
# COMPACT_ATOMS: atom_id res chain seq x y z
N MET A 1 13.23 -21.96 13.40
CA MET A 1 11.92 -21.80 12.74
C MET A 1 11.66 -22.82 11.62
N GLU A 2 12.67 -23.42 10.96
CA GLU A 2 12.44 -24.50 9.98
C GLU A 2 12.25 -25.92 10.58
N SER A 3 12.69 -26.21 11.81
CA SER A 3 12.65 -27.59 12.33
C SER A 3 11.31 -28.05 12.92
N ILE A 4 10.33 -27.16 13.10
CA ILE A 4 9.00 -27.49 13.66
C ILE A 4 7.99 -27.79 12.54
N PHE A 5 8.18 -27.22 11.34
CA PHE A 5 7.32 -27.46 10.17
C PHE A 5 7.53 -28.86 9.55
N SER A 6 8.74 -29.43 9.63
CA SER A 6 9.06 -30.74 9.03
C SER A 6 8.49 -31.95 9.80
N ALA A 7 8.06 -31.79 11.05
CA ALA A 7 7.60 -32.90 11.90
C ALA A 7 6.08 -33.13 11.87
N LEU A 8 5.30 -32.16 11.42
CA LEU A 8 3.83 -32.23 11.43
C LEU A 8 3.22 -32.43 10.04
N PHE A 9 3.92 -32.04 8.97
CA PHE A 9 3.45 -32.18 7.61
C PHE A 9 4.63 -32.53 6.70
N GLY A 10 4.68 -33.78 6.22
CA GLY A 10 5.73 -34.25 5.32
C GLY A 10 5.93 -33.30 4.13
N THR A 11 7.18 -33.18 3.69
CA THR A 11 7.68 -32.34 2.59
C THR A 11 6.63 -31.97 1.54
N VAL A 12 6.22 -30.70 1.49
CA VAL A 12 5.50 -30.11 0.36
C VAL A 12 6.44 -29.14 -0.36
N SER A 13 7.01 -29.63 -1.46
CA SER A 13 7.62 -28.81 -2.51
C SER A 13 6.52 -28.01 -3.22
N LYS A 14 6.79 -26.71 -3.46
CA LYS A 14 6.12 -25.79 -4.41
C LYS A 14 4.67 -26.13 -4.79
N CYS A 15 3.71 -25.38 -4.26
CA CYS A 15 2.33 -25.45 -4.73
C CYS A 15 2.03 -24.24 -5.63
N ASP A 16 1.89 -24.53 -6.93
CA ASP A 16 1.22 -23.70 -7.93
C ASP A 16 -0.20 -23.35 -7.45
N GLN A 17 -0.53 -22.07 -7.48
CA GLN A 17 -1.89 -21.57 -7.28
C GLN A 17 -2.76 -21.92 -8.50
N GLN A 18 -3.24 -23.17 -8.61
CA GLN A 18 -4.39 -23.53 -9.44
C GLN A 18 -4.78 -25.00 -9.21
N LYS A 19 -5.67 -25.27 -8.22
CA LYS A 19 -6.69 -26.34 -8.19
C LYS A 19 -7.26 -26.52 -6.77
N GLY A 20 -8.58 -26.39 -6.62
CA GLY A 20 -9.30 -26.58 -5.36
C GLY A 20 -9.47 -28.06 -4.97
N PHE A 21 -9.47 -28.34 -3.66
CA PHE A 21 -9.72 -29.65 -3.07
C PHE A 21 -11.24 -29.91 -2.91
N LYS A 22 -11.75 -31.04 -3.43
CA LYS A 22 -13.08 -31.60 -3.11
C LYS A 22 -12.89 -32.87 -2.28
N VAL A 23 -13.57 -32.98 -1.14
CA VAL A 23 -13.66 -34.23 -0.34
C VAL A 23 -15.02 -34.88 -0.61
N HIS A 24 -15.01 -36.13 -1.08
CA HIS A 24 -16.23 -36.95 -1.25
C HIS A 24 -16.59 -37.65 0.06
N LEU A 25 -17.80 -37.40 0.57
CA LEU A 25 -18.45 -38.24 1.57
C LEU A 25 -19.46 -39.14 0.84
N THR A 26 -19.17 -40.43 0.76
CA THR A 26 -20.12 -41.47 0.34
C THR A 26 -20.61 -42.28 1.54
N THR A 27 -21.82 -42.82 1.39
CA THR A 27 -22.54 -43.81 2.22
C THR A 27 -23.38 -43.31 3.41
N LEU A 28 -24.70 -43.17 3.16
CA LEU A 28 -25.81 -43.64 4.01
C LEU A 28 -27.12 -43.60 3.18
N GLY A 29 -27.90 -44.70 3.21
CA GLY A 29 -29.00 -45.00 2.28
C GLY A 29 -30.35 -44.28 2.53
N PRO A 30 -31.35 -44.40 1.61
CA PRO A 30 -32.40 -43.40 1.42
C PRO A 30 -33.67 -43.47 2.30
N ALA A 31 -33.77 -44.35 3.29
CA ALA A 31 -35.08 -44.76 3.81
C ALA A 31 -35.63 -44.06 5.08
N LEU A 32 -35.07 -42.92 5.53
CA LEU A 32 -35.52 -42.29 6.79
C LEU A 32 -35.43 -40.75 6.79
N LYS A 33 -35.89 -40.10 5.71
CA LYS A 33 -35.63 -38.67 5.49
C LYS A 33 -36.80 -37.68 5.57
N SER A 34 -38.07 -38.05 5.75
CA SER A 34 -39.16 -37.08 5.48
C SER A 34 -40.14 -36.69 6.60
N ALA A 35 -40.06 -37.21 7.83
CA ALA A 35 -41.07 -36.83 8.86
C ALA A 35 -40.54 -36.35 10.21
N THR A 36 -39.25 -36.50 10.52
CA THR A 36 -38.66 -36.09 11.81
C THR A 36 -37.71 -34.90 11.71
N LEU A 37 -37.33 -34.47 10.50
CA LEU A 37 -36.34 -33.39 10.30
C LEU A 37 -36.95 -31.98 10.38
N SER A 38 -38.18 -31.74 9.92
CA SER A 38 -38.73 -30.37 9.87
C SER A 38 -39.05 -29.78 11.26
N THR A 39 -39.52 -30.61 12.20
CA THR A 39 -39.84 -30.18 13.58
C THR A 39 -38.58 -30.00 14.43
N ILE A 40 -37.53 -30.80 14.15
CA ILE A 40 -36.21 -30.68 14.80
C ILE A 40 -35.43 -29.49 14.20
N GLU A 41 -35.52 -29.22 12.89
CA GLU A 41 -34.87 -28.08 12.23
C GLU A 41 -35.49 -26.72 12.60
N MET A 42 -36.81 -26.63 12.80
CA MET A 42 -37.44 -25.39 13.31
C MET A 42 -37.16 -25.15 14.79
N GLY A 43 -37.13 -26.21 15.60
CA GLY A 43 -36.76 -26.12 17.01
C GLY A 43 -35.30 -25.72 17.18
N ILE A 44 -34.38 -26.34 16.44
CA ILE A 44 -32.95 -26.04 16.48
C ILE A 44 -32.65 -24.68 15.84
N SER A 45 -33.32 -24.25 14.76
CA SER A 45 -33.01 -22.95 14.14
C SER A 45 -33.45 -21.73 14.96
N LYS A 46 -34.54 -21.83 15.74
CA LYS A 46 -34.96 -20.74 16.64
C LYS A 46 -34.03 -20.58 17.83
N THR A 47 -33.57 -21.67 18.45
CA THR A 47 -32.58 -21.61 19.55
C THR A 47 -31.18 -21.29 19.03
N ARG A 48 -30.80 -21.79 17.85
CA ARG A 48 -29.51 -21.52 17.21
C ARG A 48 -29.40 -20.07 16.74
N ASN A 49 -30.45 -19.45 16.18
CA ASN A 49 -30.41 -18.03 15.82
C ASN A 49 -30.48 -17.09 17.04
N ALA A 50 -31.12 -17.50 18.14
CA ALA A 50 -31.11 -16.75 19.40
C ALA A 50 -29.77 -16.84 20.17
N LEU A 51 -29.02 -17.94 19.99
CA LEU A 51 -27.67 -18.13 20.55
C LEU A 51 -26.56 -17.55 19.65
N LEU A 52 -26.74 -17.49 18.33
CA LEU A 52 -25.69 -17.09 17.39
C LEU A 52 -25.67 -15.60 17.00
N GLY A 53 -26.69 -14.81 17.36
CA GLY A 53 -26.66 -13.35 17.25
C GLY A 53 -25.97 -12.64 18.43
N LYS A 54 -25.52 -13.40 19.44
CA LYS A 54 -25.04 -12.89 20.75
C LYS A 54 -23.62 -13.34 21.13
N SER A 55 -22.86 -13.97 20.23
CA SER A 55 -21.67 -14.73 20.62
C SER A 55 -20.37 -13.92 20.87
N TRP A 56 -20.32 -12.62 20.58
CA TRP A 56 -19.10 -11.80 20.74
C TRP A 56 -19.07 -10.90 21.97
N GLY A 57 -20.23 -10.38 22.42
CA GLY A 57 -20.30 -9.54 23.62
C GLY A 57 -19.69 -10.21 24.87
N HIS A 58 -19.61 -11.55 24.87
CA HIS A 58 -18.99 -12.31 25.96
C HIS A 58 -17.46 -12.46 25.85
N LEU A 59 -16.87 -12.33 24.65
CA LEU A 59 -15.42 -12.45 24.43
C LEU A 59 -14.71 -11.08 24.42
N ILE A 60 -15.42 -10.01 24.05
CA ILE A 60 -14.89 -8.64 24.04
C ILE A 60 -14.25 -8.27 25.39
N PRO A 61 -14.85 -8.56 26.57
CA PRO A 61 -14.21 -8.29 27.85
C PRO A 61 -12.83 -8.94 28.00
N THR A 62 -12.70 -10.21 27.61
CA THR A 62 -11.43 -10.94 27.66
C THR A 62 -10.41 -10.40 26.64
N ILE A 63 -10.86 -10.04 25.43
CA ILE A 63 -10.01 -9.40 24.42
C ILE A 63 -9.47 -8.07 24.93
N LYS A 64 -10.35 -7.23 25.50
CA LYS A 64 -9.99 -5.95 26.10
C LYS A 64 -9.00 -6.12 27.24
N GLU A 65 -9.25 -7.05 28.16
CA GLU A 65 -8.36 -7.35 29.27
C GLU A 65 -6.95 -7.71 28.78
N GLN A 66 -6.83 -8.57 27.78
CA GLN A 66 -5.55 -8.96 27.20
C GLN A 66 -4.82 -7.78 26.52
N ILE A 67 -5.55 -6.95 25.79
CA ILE A 67 -4.98 -5.75 25.15
C ILE A 67 -4.54 -4.74 26.21
N PHE A 68 -5.34 -4.53 27.25
CA PHE A 68 -5.04 -3.61 28.35
C PHE A 68 -3.80 -4.05 29.13
N GLN A 69 -3.69 -5.35 29.47
CA GLN A 69 -2.48 -5.93 30.06
C GLN A 69 -1.24 -5.70 29.19
N THR A 70 -1.39 -5.77 27.85
CA THR A 70 -0.28 -5.46 26.94
C THR A 70 0.08 -3.97 27.03
N LEU A 71 -0.92 -3.08 27.01
CA LEU A 71 -0.73 -1.62 27.09
C LEU A 71 -0.16 -1.16 28.44
N GLU A 72 -0.36 -1.89 29.53
CA GLU A 72 0.27 -1.62 30.84
C GLU A 72 1.81 -1.66 30.78
N SER A 73 2.40 -2.34 29.80
CA SER A 73 3.84 -2.36 29.59
C SER A 73 4.40 -1.07 28.96
N ALA A 74 3.53 -0.20 28.44
CA ALA A 74 3.94 1.08 27.88
C ALA A 74 4.52 1.99 28.97
N SER A 75 5.60 2.69 28.66
CA SER A 75 6.33 3.55 29.60
C SER A 75 6.70 4.93 29.03
N ILE A 76 6.59 5.13 27.71
CA ILE A 76 6.94 6.39 27.04
C ILE A 76 5.67 7.02 26.43
N GLY A 77 5.31 8.22 26.85
CA GLY A 77 4.05 8.88 26.47
C GLY A 77 2.85 8.21 27.13
N SER A 78 1.64 8.62 26.72
CA SER A 78 0.41 7.99 27.21
C SER A 78 -0.67 7.81 26.15
N LEU A 79 -1.44 6.74 26.30
CA LEU A 79 -2.62 6.44 25.51
C LEU A 79 -3.85 6.41 26.43
N THR A 80 -4.76 7.34 26.22
CA THR A 80 -6.08 7.35 26.85
C THR A 80 -7.09 6.74 25.89
N ILE A 81 -7.73 5.64 26.27
CA ILE A 81 -8.82 5.02 25.51
C ILE A 81 -10.14 5.42 26.17
N GLU A 82 -11.04 5.99 25.37
CA GLU A 82 -12.39 6.38 25.75
C GLU A 82 -13.42 5.47 25.06
N GLU A 83 -14.30 4.85 25.85
CA GLU A 83 -15.37 3.97 25.36
C GLU A 83 -16.56 4.06 26.33
N ASP A 84 -17.77 4.27 25.81
CA ASP A 84 -19.01 4.37 26.61
C ASP A 84 -18.95 5.35 27.80
N GLY A 85 -18.14 6.41 27.68
CA GLY A 85 -17.94 7.42 28.72
C GLY A 85 -16.92 7.03 29.81
N GLU A 86 -16.34 5.83 29.73
CA GLU A 86 -15.22 5.41 30.57
C GLU A 86 -13.88 5.78 29.91
N CYS A 87 -12.87 6.08 30.73
CA CYS A 87 -11.53 6.44 30.28
C CYS A 87 -10.47 5.54 30.93
N PHE A 88 -9.65 4.91 30.11
CA PHE A 88 -8.54 4.05 30.53
C PHE A 88 -7.22 4.68 30.05
N THR A 89 -6.27 4.92 30.95
CA THR A 89 -4.99 5.56 30.59
C THR A 89 -3.83 4.59 30.82
N PHE A 90 -3.00 4.44 29.80
CA PHE A 90 -1.81 3.59 29.81
C PHE A 90 -0.55 4.43 29.51
N GLY A 91 0.60 4.00 30.01
CA GLY A 91 1.86 4.73 29.88
C GLY A 91 2.05 5.80 30.97
N ASN A 92 2.92 6.76 30.68
CA ASN A 92 3.33 7.82 31.61
C ASN A 92 2.88 9.19 31.10
N SER A 93 1.76 9.70 31.63
CA SER A 93 1.24 11.02 31.27
C SER A 93 2.08 12.20 31.77
N ALA A 94 3.14 11.96 32.54
CA ALA A 94 4.01 13.01 33.08
C ALA A 94 5.32 13.18 32.30
N ASP A 95 5.61 12.31 31.33
CA ASP A 95 6.80 12.45 30.50
C ASP A 95 6.57 13.40 29.31
N ALA A 96 7.62 13.63 28.52
CA ALA A 96 7.55 14.47 27.32
C ALA A 96 7.19 13.67 26.05
N GLY A 97 6.66 12.46 26.21
CA GLY A 97 6.31 11.56 25.13
C GLY A 97 5.01 11.97 24.41
N PRO A 98 4.59 11.20 23.40
CA PRO A 98 3.31 11.41 22.74
C PRO A 98 2.14 11.09 23.68
N HIS A 99 1.19 12.02 23.80
CA HIS A 99 -0.03 11.83 24.58
C HIS A 99 -1.24 11.81 23.65
N VAL A 100 -1.94 10.68 23.61
CA VAL A 100 -2.94 10.38 22.59
C VAL A 100 -4.24 9.99 23.26
N ARG A 101 -5.36 10.48 22.74
CA ARG A 101 -6.69 9.99 23.09
C ARG A 101 -7.30 9.27 21.89
N LEU A 102 -7.72 8.03 22.12
CA LEU A 102 -8.42 7.19 21.17
C LEU A 102 -9.85 7.00 21.67
N THR A 103 -10.85 7.27 20.83
CA THR A 103 -12.25 7.00 21.15
C THR A 103 -12.71 5.78 20.36
N VAL A 104 -13.24 4.78 21.05
CA VAL A 104 -13.81 3.58 20.43
C VAL A 104 -15.30 3.84 20.16
N LEU A 105 -15.69 3.77 18.89
CA LEU A 105 -17.06 3.98 18.43
C LEU A 105 -17.78 2.67 18.11
N SER A 106 -17.03 1.57 17.98
CA SER A 106 -17.55 0.25 17.64
C SER A 106 -16.70 -0.85 18.27
N GLU A 107 -17.35 -1.81 18.92
CA GLU A 107 -16.69 -2.97 19.54
C GLU A 107 -15.93 -3.85 18.53
N GLN A 108 -16.21 -3.70 17.22
CA GLN A 108 -15.49 -4.40 16.13
C GLN A 108 -14.00 -4.06 16.13
N PHE A 109 -13.63 -2.87 16.61
CA PHE A 109 -12.25 -2.43 16.75
C PHE A 109 -11.41 -3.44 17.56
N TRP A 110 -11.92 -3.91 18.70
CA TRP A 110 -11.20 -4.84 19.58
C TRP A 110 -10.90 -6.16 18.89
N VAL A 111 -11.85 -6.66 18.10
CA VAL A 111 -11.68 -7.90 17.34
C VAL A 111 -10.64 -7.71 16.24
N ARG A 112 -10.68 -6.61 15.49
CA ARG A 112 -9.68 -6.30 14.45
C ARG A 112 -8.28 -6.20 15.05
N LEU A 113 -8.14 -5.43 16.12
CA LEU A 113 -6.87 -5.20 16.79
C LEU A 113 -6.26 -6.51 17.30
N MET A 114 -7.07 -7.40 17.89
CA MET A 114 -6.56 -8.70 18.38
C MET A 114 -6.14 -9.65 17.26
N LEU A 115 -6.91 -9.71 16.17
CA LEU A 115 -6.68 -10.69 15.10
C LEU A 115 -5.51 -10.27 14.19
N VAL A 116 -5.51 -9.01 13.74
CA VAL A 116 -4.61 -8.50 12.70
C VAL A 116 -3.78 -7.28 13.13
N GLN A 117 -3.77 -6.95 14.42
CA GLN A 117 -2.84 -5.97 15.03
C GLN A 117 -2.87 -4.59 14.37
N ASP A 118 -1.71 -4.09 13.94
CA ASP A 118 -1.49 -2.81 13.30
C ASP A 118 -2.33 -2.64 12.03
N LEU A 119 -2.48 -3.68 11.22
CA LEU A 119 -3.40 -3.67 10.08
C LEU A 119 -4.86 -3.55 10.54
N GLY A 120 -5.22 -4.20 11.65
CA GLY A 120 -6.55 -4.10 12.25
C GLY A 120 -6.88 -2.71 12.75
N PHE A 121 -5.90 -2.04 13.34
CA PHE A 121 -6.02 -0.64 13.74
C PHE A 121 -6.28 0.26 12.53
N ALA A 122 -5.49 0.10 11.46
CA ALA A 122 -5.64 0.89 10.25
C ALA A 122 -7.02 0.71 9.61
N GLU A 123 -7.50 -0.54 9.51
CA GLU A 123 -8.82 -0.85 8.96
C GLU A 123 -9.96 -0.34 9.85
N ALA A 124 -9.80 -0.39 11.17
CA ALA A 124 -10.77 0.20 12.10
C ALA A 124 -10.85 1.72 11.94
N TYR A 125 -9.71 2.40 11.75
CA TYR A 125 -9.68 3.84 11.47
C TYR A 125 -10.38 4.15 10.15
N MET A 126 -10.04 3.43 9.08
CA MET A 126 -10.65 3.57 7.76
C MET A 126 -12.17 3.38 7.79
N ALA A 127 -12.65 2.36 8.50
CA ALA A 127 -14.07 2.05 8.66
C ALA A 127 -14.79 3.01 9.62
N GLY A 128 -14.05 3.87 10.32
CA GLY A 128 -14.59 4.79 11.31
C GLY A 128 -15.12 4.18 12.58
N GLU A 129 -14.55 3.04 12.95
CA GLU A 129 -14.79 2.34 14.22
C GLU A 129 -14.06 3.02 15.39
N ILE A 130 -13.08 3.87 15.10
CA ILE A 130 -12.31 4.65 16.08
C ILE A 130 -12.08 6.09 15.60
N THR A 131 -11.80 6.99 16.55
CA THR A 131 -11.19 8.30 16.30
C THR A 131 -9.96 8.48 17.19
N VAL A 132 -9.03 9.31 16.74
CA VAL A 132 -7.75 9.53 17.43
C VAL A 132 -7.40 11.01 17.38
N THR A 133 -6.91 11.59 18.48
CA THR A 133 -6.55 13.01 18.53
C THR A 133 -5.39 13.39 17.61
N SER A 134 -4.43 12.48 17.43
CA SER A 134 -3.30 12.63 16.53
C SER A 134 -2.83 11.24 16.09
N LEU A 135 -3.05 10.89 14.82
CA LEU A 135 -2.54 9.64 14.24
C LEU A 135 -1.00 9.58 14.27
N VAL A 136 -0.34 10.72 14.07
CA VAL A 136 1.13 10.79 14.10
C VAL A 136 1.64 10.46 15.50
N ASP A 137 1.05 11.05 16.54
CA ASP A 137 1.46 10.78 17.92
C ASP A 137 1.06 9.37 18.36
N PHE A 138 -0.04 8.81 17.85
CA PHE A 138 -0.39 7.40 18.05
C PHE A 138 0.71 6.47 17.51
N VAL A 139 1.15 6.70 16.28
CA VAL A 139 2.21 5.91 15.65
C VAL A 139 3.52 6.09 16.40
N ARG A 140 3.86 7.31 16.83
CA ARG A 140 5.04 7.57 17.68
C ARG A 140 4.96 6.84 19.02
N PHE A 141 3.80 6.89 19.69
CA PHE A 141 3.55 6.17 20.94
C PHE A 141 3.79 4.68 20.78
N TYR A 142 3.21 4.09 19.71
CA TYR A 142 3.39 2.68 19.40
C TYR A 142 4.87 2.35 19.14
N ILE A 143 5.57 3.14 18.32
CA ILE A 143 6.98 2.92 17.99
C ILE A 143 7.87 2.99 19.23
N TYR A 144 7.69 3.99 20.11
CA TYR A 144 8.51 4.12 21.31
C TYR A 144 8.31 2.98 22.32
N ASN A 145 7.11 2.41 22.37
CA ASN A 145 6.78 1.33 23.30
C ASN A 145 6.85 -0.06 22.65
N ARG A 146 7.18 -0.15 21.36
CA ARG A 146 7.05 -1.37 20.57
C ARG A 146 7.70 -2.59 21.21
N ALA A 147 8.96 -2.48 21.64
CA ALA A 147 9.67 -3.63 22.23
C ALA A 147 8.96 -4.16 23.49
N ALA A 148 8.39 -3.27 24.31
CA ALA A 148 7.64 -3.65 25.50
C ALA A 148 6.29 -4.27 25.13
N LEU A 149 5.56 -3.66 24.18
CA LEU A 149 4.27 -4.15 23.68
C LEU A 149 4.42 -5.52 23.00
N ASP A 150 5.44 -5.70 22.15
CA ASP A 150 5.73 -6.96 21.46
C ASP A 150 6.07 -8.06 22.47
N ALA A 151 6.85 -7.74 23.52
CA ALA A 151 7.19 -8.69 24.59
C ALA A 151 6.00 -9.07 25.48
N ALA A 152 5.06 -8.14 25.71
CA ALA A 152 3.85 -8.36 26.49
C ALA A 152 2.70 -8.97 25.66
N SER A 153 2.83 -8.98 24.33
CA SER A 153 1.78 -9.45 23.41
C SER A 153 1.49 -10.94 23.58
N SER A 154 0.24 -11.35 23.33
CA SER A 154 -0.15 -12.75 23.42
C SER A 154 0.56 -13.60 22.38
N SER A 155 0.93 -14.83 22.78
CA SER A 155 1.52 -15.82 21.88
C SER A 155 0.71 -16.00 20.58
N PRO A 156 1.36 -16.16 19.41
CA PRO A 156 0.69 -16.45 18.13
C PRO A 156 -0.30 -17.61 18.18
N ILE A 157 -0.12 -18.56 19.11
CA ILE A 157 -1.04 -19.68 19.34
C ILE A 157 -2.39 -19.19 19.89
N VAL A 158 -2.37 -18.31 20.89
CA VAL A 158 -3.60 -17.74 21.48
C VAL A 158 -4.37 -16.96 20.43
N ARG A 159 -3.68 -16.18 19.60
CA ARG A 159 -4.28 -15.47 18.47
C ARG A 159 -4.85 -16.42 17.42
N SER A 160 -4.14 -17.48 17.07
CA SER A 160 -4.62 -18.49 16.11
C SER A 160 -5.87 -19.20 16.63
N LEU A 161 -5.92 -19.52 17.92
CA LEU A 161 -7.10 -20.09 18.58
C LEU A 161 -8.28 -19.11 18.55
N MET A 162 -8.04 -17.84 18.87
CA MET A 162 -9.07 -16.79 18.78
C MET A 162 -9.54 -16.58 17.33
N TYR A 163 -8.64 -16.64 16.35
CA TYR A 163 -8.99 -16.58 14.93
C TYR A 163 -9.86 -17.77 14.51
N LEU A 164 -9.50 -18.99 14.90
CA LEU A 164 -10.30 -20.20 14.61
C LEU A 164 -11.69 -20.12 15.25
N ALA A 165 -11.77 -19.66 16.50
CA ALA A 165 -13.04 -19.38 17.17
C ALA A 165 -13.86 -18.29 16.45
N SER A 166 -13.20 -17.42 15.67
CA SER A 166 -13.83 -16.31 14.94
C SER A 166 -14.30 -16.63 13.51
N THR A 167 -13.88 -17.76 12.93
CA THR A 167 -13.83 -18.03 11.47
C THR A 167 -15.00 -17.59 10.58
N ARG A 168 -16.25 -17.56 11.06
CA ARG A 168 -17.40 -17.09 10.25
C ARG A 168 -17.60 -15.57 10.26
N PHE A 169 -17.28 -14.90 11.37
CA PHE A 169 -17.33 -13.44 11.52
C PHE A 169 -15.97 -12.79 11.26
N GLY A 170 -14.87 -13.45 11.60
CA GLY A 170 -13.50 -13.05 11.24
C GLY A 170 -13.38 -12.89 9.72
N ASN A 171 -13.92 -13.85 8.94
CA ASN A 171 -14.00 -13.69 7.49
C ASN A 171 -14.88 -12.48 7.09
N SER A 172 -16.00 -12.19 7.76
CA SER A 172 -16.82 -11.02 7.42
C SER A 172 -16.09 -9.71 7.78
N ILE A 173 -15.60 -9.54 9.01
CA ILE A 173 -14.93 -8.33 9.51
C ILE A 173 -13.64 -8.06 8.73
N LEU A 174 -12.84 -9.10 8.46
CA LEU A 174 -11.63 -9.00 7.63
C LEU A 174 -11.95 -8.71 6.15
N ASN A 175 -13.10 -9.19 5.63
CA ASN A 175 -13.49 -8.96 4.24
C ASN A 175 -14.28 -7.66 3.99
N THR A 176 -14.94 -7.09 5.00
CA THR A 176 -15.85 -5.92 4.81
C THR A 176 -15.05 -4.66 4.51
N ALA A 177 -13.85 -4.51 5.07
CA ALA A 177 -12.95 -3.39 4.74
C ALA A 177 -12.06 -3.68 3.51
N SER A 178 -11.74 -4.96 3.24
CA SER A 178 -10.86 -5.33 2.12
C SER A 178 -11.53 -5.25 0.75
N ASN A 179 -12.86 -5.38 0.67
CA ASN A 179 -13.60 -5.32 -0.59
C ASN A 179 -13.77 -3.89 -1.15
N VAL A 180 -13.52 -2.85 -0.34
CA VAL A 180 -13.56 -1.45 -0.79
C VAL A 180 -12.19 -0.98 -1.31
N SER A 181 -11.13 -1.74 -1.06
CA SER A 181 -9.82 -1.51 -1.68
C SER A 181 -9.79 -2.09 -3.10
N ALA A 182 -10.72 -1.67 -3.95
CA ALA A 182 -10.50 -1.79 -5.39
C ALA A 182 -9.28 -0.92 -5.73
N HIS A 183 -8.29 -1.52 -6.38
CA HIS A 183 -7.18 -0.80 -6.96
C HIS A 183 -7.74 0.16 -8.01
N TYR A 184 -7.91 1.41 -7.60
CA TYR A 184 -8.24 2.49 -8.51
C TYR A 184 -6.96 2.93 -9.19
N ASP A 185 -7.03 3.13 -10.50
CA ASP A 185 -6.16 4.06 -11.20
C ASP A 185 -6.34 5.42 -10.52
N LEU A 186 -5.53 5.69 -9.50
CA LEU A 186 -5.44 6.99 -8.85
C LEU A 186 -5.08 7.99 -9.95
N GLY A 187 -6.08 8.72 -10.42
CA GLY A 187 -5.87 9.72 -11.45
C GLY A 187 -4.90 10.80 -10.97
N ASN A 188 -4.22 11.45 -11.91
CA ASN A 188 -3.32 12.58 -11.61
C ASN A 188 -4.00 13.67 -10.77
N GLU A 189 -5.32 13.83 -10.91
CA GLU A 189 -6.14 14.74 -10.10
C GLU A 189 -5.95 14.53 -8.58
N MET A 190 -5.80 13.28 -8.14
CA MET A 190 -5.59 12.95 -6.73
C MET A 190 -4.24 13.46 -6.23
N PHE A 191 -3.20 13.17 -7.01
CA PHE A 191 -1.83 13.57 -6.71
C PHE A 191 -1.66 15.09 -6.76
N GLU A 192 -2.31 15.76 -7.72
CA GLU A 192 -2.33 17.22 -7.85
C GLU A 192 -2.96 17.93 -6.64
N MET A 193 -3.79 17.25 -5.83
CA MET A 193 -4.35 17.85 -4.60
C MET A 193 -3.27 18.14 -3.53
N PHE A 194 -2.21 17.34 -3.47
CA PHE A 194 -1.23 17.42 -2.39
C PHE A 194 0.23 17.56 -2.82
N LEU A 195 0.56 17.13 -4.04
CA LEU A 195 1.84 17.42 -4.65
C LEU A 195 1.90 18.87 -5.14
N ASP A 196 3.11 19.33 -5.45
CA ASP A 196 3.30 20.59 -6.16
C ASP A 196 3.37 20.33 -7.69
N SER A 197 3.69 21.36 -8.47
CA SER A 197 3.85 21.22 -9.93
C SER A 197 4.95 20.22 -10.33
N THR A 198 5.97 20.02 -9.48
CA THR A 198 7.05 19.07 -9.75
C THR A 198 6.70 17.61 -9.43
N MET A 199 5.58 17.36 -8.73
CA MET A 199 5.04 16.01 -8.47
C MET A 199 6.06 15.06 -7.81
N THR A 200 6.87 15.56 -6.88
CA THR A 200 7.89 14.77 -6.18
C THR A 200 7.92 15.06 -4.68
N TYR A 201 8.93 14.57 -3.96
CA TYR A 201 9.18 14.80 -2.54
C TYR A 201 10.31 15.86 -2.32
N ALA A 202 10.42 16.44 -1.12
CA ALA A 202 11.11 17.71 -0.84
C ALA A 202 12.27 17.63 0.18
N VAL A 203 13.37 18.37 -0.06
CA VAL A 203 14.44 18.63 0.92
C VAL A 203 14.40 20.10 1.37
N TRP A 204 14.02 20.31 2.62
CA TRP A 204 13.78 21.62 3.24
C TRP A 204 15.04 22.33 3.73
N ASP A 205 15.09 23.66 3.63
CA ASP A 205 16.18 24.51 4.16
C ASP A 205 15.84 25.14 5.52
N GLY A 206 14.56 25.45 5.76
CA GLY A 206 14.12 26.03 7.03
C GLY A 206 12.60 26.11 7.18
N PRO A 207 12.08 26.59 8.34
CA PRO A 207 10.65 26.59 8.63
C PRO A 207 9.78 27.37 7.64
N GLY A 208 10.30 28.46 7.06
CA GLY A 208 9.58 29.29 6.08
C GLY A 208 9.69 28.84 4.61
N ASP A 209 10.36 27.72 4.36
CA ASP A 209 10.58 27.19 3.02
C ASP A 209 9.28 26.65 2.39
N THR A 210 9.14 26.76 1.07
CA THR A 210 7.97 26.27 0.34
C THR A 210 8.17 24.84 -0.13
N LEU A 211 7.08 24.11 -0.38
CA LEU A 211 7.17 22.74 -0.89
C LEU A 211 7.88 22.73 -2.25
N GLU A 212 7.52 23.66 -3.12
CA GLU A 212 8.05 23.82 -4.47
C GLU A 212 9.57 24.05 -4.46
N ALA A 213 10.04 24.97 -3.61
CA ALA A 213 11.48 25.24 -3.48
C ALA A 213 12.23 24.03 -2.90
N ALA A 214 11.64 23.34 -1.92
CA ALA A 214 12.22 22.15 -1.32
C ALA A 214 12.29 20.97 -2.30
N GLN A 215 11.31 20.81 -3.19
CA GLN A 215 11.33 19.78 -4.22
C GLN A 215 12.39 20.05 -5.30
N LEU A 216 12.50 21.30 -5.76
CA LEU A 216 13.56 21.69 -6.68
C LEU A 216 14.95 21.51 -6.05
N ARG A 217 15.13 21.87 -4.78
CA ARG A 217 16.39 21.67 -4.05
C ARG A 217 16.77 20.18 -4.00
N LYS A 218 15.81 19.29 -3.77
CA LYS A 218 16.04 17.84 -3.80
C LYS A 218 16.52 17.38 -5.18
N LEU A 219 15.87 17.83 -6.25
CA LEU A 219 16.31 17.50 -7.63
C LEU A 219 17.74 18.03 -7.87
N ASP A 220 18.01 19.24 -7.39
CA ASP A 220 19.32 19.85 -7.52
C ASP A 220 20.41 19.07 -6.81
N MET A 221 20.14 18.57 -5.61
CA MET A 221 21.05 17.70 -4.86
C MET A 221 21.35 16.40 -5.61
N LEU A 222 20.37 15.76 -6.25
CA LEU A 222 20.59 14.54 -7.04
C LEU A 222 21.47 14.83 -8.26
N ILE A 223 21.21 15.94 -8.96
CA ILE A 223 22.00 16.43 -10.10
C ILE A 223 23.45 16.69 -9.69
N ASP A 224 23.64 17.37 -8.55
CA ASP A 224 24.95 17.73 -8.03
C ASP A 224 25.73 16.49 -7.57
N LYS A 225 25.07 15.55 -6.88
CA LYS A 225 25.66 14.25 -6.48
C LYS A 225 26.07 13.39 -7.67
N ALA A 226 25.34 13.47 -8.79
CA ALA A 226 25.71 12.81 -10.03
C ALA A 226 26.92 13.49 -10.72
N CYS A 227 27.34 14.67 -10.26
CA CYS A 227 28.42 15.46 -10.87
C CYS A 227 28.19 15.72 -12.37
N LEU A 228 26.92 15.99 -12.74
CA LEU A 228 26.48 16.10 -14.12
C LEU A 228 27.22 17.18 -14.92
N GLN A 229 27.51 16.87 -16.19
CA GLN A 229 28.10 17.78 -17.17
C GLN A 229 27.23 17.87 -18.42
N SER A 230 27.37 18.96 -19.18
CA SER A 230 26.58 19.21 -20.40
C SER A 230 26.77 18.17 -21.50
N ARG A 231 27.89 17.43 -21.47
CA ARG A 231 28.19 16.33 -22.41
C ARG A 231 27.55 14.99 -22.02
N ASP A 232 27.08 14.86 -20.78
CA ASP A 232 26.63 13.59 -20.25
C ASP A 232 25.30 13.16 -20.90
N TYR A 233 25.17 11.85 -21.12
CA TYR A 233 23.92 11.19 -21.39
C TYR A 233 23.42 10.47 -20.14
N VAL A 234 22.24 10.86 -19.68
CA VAL A 234 21.67 10.48 -18.38
C VAL A 234 20.48 9.56 -18.58
N LEU A 235 20.41 8.48 -17.80
CA LEU A 235 19.20 7.67 -17.65
C LEU A 235 18.47 8.09 -16.38
N ASP A 236 17.21 8.51 -16.52
CA ASP A 236 16.27 8.76 -15.43
C ASP A 236 15.35 7.53 -15.29
N LEU A 237 15.68 6.68 -14.32
CA LEU A 237 15.00 5.40 -14.07
C LEU A 237 13.73 5.62 -13.24
N GLY A 238 12.56 5.41 -13.87
CA GLY A 238 11.28 5.72 -13.23
C GLY A 238 11.00 7.22 -13.25
N CYS A 239 11.11 7.84 -14.43
CA CYS A 239 11.14 9.30 -14.60
C CYS A 239 9.85 10.05 -14.18
N GLY A 240 8.78 9.33 -13.84
CA GLY A 240 7.50 9.91 -13.42
C GLY A 240 6.99 10.94 -14.42
N TRP A 241 6.68 12.14 -13.93
CA TRP A 241 6.20 13.26 -14.75
C TRP A 241 7.33 14.11 -15.38
N GLY A 242 8.57 13.61 -15.43
CA GLY A 242 9.71 14.22 -16.14
C GLY A 242 10.43 15.37 -15.42
N SER A 243 10.11 15.64 -14.16
CA SER A 243 10.63 16.80 -13.41
C SER A 243 12.15 16.79 -13.23
N LEU A 244 12.75 15.61 -12.98
CA LEU A 244 14.20 15.47 -12.89
C LEU A 244 14.87 15.73 -14.24
N ALA A 245 14.35 15.12 -15.31
CA ALA A 245 14.87 15.31 -16.66
C ALA A 245 14.84 16.79 -17.09
N ILE A 246 13.72 17.47 -16.89
CA ILE A 246 13.57 18.90 -17.17
C ILE A 246 14.61 19.70 -16.37
N ARG A 247 14.68 19.48 -15.05
CA ARG A 247 15.59 20.24 -14.18
C ARG A 247 17.07 20.01 -14.54
N ALA A 248 17.45 18.79 -14.91
CA ALA A 248 18.82 18.46 -15.30
C ALA A 248 19.23 19.17 -16.59
N VAL A 249 18.36 19.19 -17.60
CA VAL A 249 18.64 19.87 -18.87
C VAL A 249 18.63 21.39 -18.71
N GLU A 250 17.69 21.96 -17.95
CA GLU A 250 17.66 23.41 -17.68
C GLU A 250 18.93 23.91 -16.98
N ARG A 251 19.44 23.16 -15.99
CA ARG A 251 20.63 23.57 -15.23
C ARG A 251 21.94 23.30 -15.95
N ILE A 252 22.04 22.16 -16.62
CA ILE A 252 23.34 21.63 -17.08
C ILE A 252 23.42 21.54 -18.60
N GLY A 253 22.29 21.39 -19.30
CA GLY A 253 22.25 21.19 -20.75
C GLY A 253 22.68 19.79 -21.22
N CYS A 254 22.65 18.79 -20.33
CA CYS A 254 22.91 17.39 -20.66
C CYS A 254 21.81 16.78 -21.55
N ARG A 255 21.96 15.51 -21.95
CA ARG A 255 20.89 14.74 -22.61
C ARG A 255 20.28 13.75 -21.61
N VAL A 256 18.97 13.57 -21.64
CA VAL A 256 18.28 12.67 -20.70
C VAL A 256 17.37 11.71 -21.47
N LEU A 257 17.46 10.43 -21.12
CA LEU A 257 16.44 9.43 -21.42
C LEU A 257 15.70 9.10 -20.14
N GLY A 258 14.42 9.44 -20.06
CA GLY A 258 13.52 8.96 -19.01
C GLY A 258 12.82 7.67 -19.42
N VAL A 259 12.68 6.74 -18.48
CA VAL A 259 11.87 5.53 -18.69
C VAL A 259 10.74 5.43 -17.67
N THR A 260 9.57 4.98 -18.10
CA THR A 260 8.41 4.71 -17.25
C THR A 260 7.60 3.52 -17.80
N LEU A 261 6.76 2.94 -16.95
CA LEU A 261 5.76 1.94 -17.31
C LEU A 261 4.34 2.52 -17.42
N SER A 262 4.12 3.77 -17.03
CA SER A 262 2.81 4.43 -17.11
C SER A 262 2.70 5.27 -18.38
N THR A 263 1.66 4.98 -19.16
CA THR A 263 1.30 5.75 -20.35
C THR A 263 0.94 7.19 -19.97
N GLU A 264 0.20 7.37 -18.87
CA GLU A 264 -0.24 8.67 -18.35
C GLU A 264 0.94 9.54 -17.94
N GLN A 265 1.91 8.97 -17.22
CA GLN A 265 3.15 9.65 -16.84
C GLN A 265 3.94 10.08 -18.06
N LYS A 266 4.09 9.20 -19.06
CA LYS A 266 4.77 9.53 -20.32
C LYS A 266 4.10 10.70 -21.03
N GLU A 267 2.79 10.64 -21.24
CA GLU A 267 2.05 11.70 -21.94
C GLU A 267 2.17 13.07 -21.24
N ILE A 268 2.11 13.09 -19.91
CA ILE A 268 2.27 14.33 -19.14
C ILE A 268 3.73 14.81 -19.17
N ALA A 269 4.69 13.91 -19.01
CA ALA A 269 6.12 14.25 -19.07
C ALA A 269 6.46 14.87 -20.44
N GLU A 270 6.07 14.24 -21.54
CA GLU A 270 6.29 14.76 -22.89
C GLU A 270 5.65 16.13 -23.11
N ARG A 271 4.43 16.34 -22.58
CA ARG A 271 3.77 17.65 -22.64
C ARG A 271 4.54 18.71 -21.87
N ARG A 272 5.01 18.40 -20.65
CA ARG A 272 5.82 19.32 -19.83
C ARG A 272 7.15 19.64 -20.50
N ILE A 273 7.82 18.65 -21.07
CA ILE A 273 9.08 18.80 -21.81
C ILE A 273 8.89 19.70 -23.04
N ALA A 274 7.83 19.49 -23.82
CA ALA A 274 7.51 20.31 -24.99
C ALA A 274 7.19 21.76 -24.59
N GLN A 275 6.44 21.96 -23.51
CA GLN A 275 6.14 23.29 -22.97
C GLN A 275 7.39 24.02 -22.47
N ALA A 276 8.37 23.30 -21.92
CA ALA A 276 9.67 23.83 -21.54
C ALA A 276 10.60 24.07 -22.74
N GLY A 277 10.26 23.60 -23.94
CA GLY A 277 11.06 23.72 -25.15
C GLY A 277 12.32 22.85 -25.16
N LEU A 278 12.30 21.69 -24.46
CA LEU A 278 13.47 20.84 -24.23
C LEU A 278 13.42 19.49 -24.99
N SER A 279 12.52 19.36 -25.96
CA SER A 279 12.29 18.11 -26.71
C SER A 279 13.48 17.65 -27.57
N ASP A 280 14.48 18.51 -27.81
CA ASP A 280 15.72 18.13 -28.51
C ASP A 280 16.75 17.44 -27.58
N ARG A 281 16.53 17.47 -26.26
CA ARG A 281 17.45 16.98 -25.24
C ARG A 281 16.88 15.88 -24.36
N ILE A 282 15.56 15.76 -24.30
CA ILE A 282 14.86 14.83 -23.40
C ILE A 282 13.96 13.91 -24.21
N ASP A 283 14.24 12.62 -24.12
CA ASP A 283 13.38 11.55 -24.63
C ASP A 283 12.72 10.81 -23.46
N ILE A 284 11.44 10.41 -23.60
CA ILE A 284 10.74 9.58 -22.63
C ILE A 284 10.30 8.28 -23.31
N MET A 285 10.67 7.12 -22.75
CA MET A 285 10.28 5.81 -23.28
C MET A 285 9.31 5.09 -22.35
N LEU A 286 8.25 4.53 -22.94
CA LEU A 286 7.36 3.58 -22.28
C LEU A 286 7.98 2.19 -22.40
N ILE A 287 8.88 1.85 -21.48
CA ILE A 287 9.64 0.61 -21.51
C ILE A 287 9.99 0.18 -20.10
N ASP A 288 10.00 -1.13 -19.88
CA ASP A 288 10.68 -1.71 -18.75
C ASP A 288 12.19 -1.52 -18.89
N TYR A 289 12.83 -0.87 -17.91
CA TYR A 289 14.28 -0.62 -17.93
C TYR A 289 15.13 -1.89 -18.12
N ARG A 290 14.58 -3.06 -17.74
CA ARG A 290 15.21 -4.38 -17.94
C ARG A 290 15.38 -4.75 -19.41
N ASN A 291 14.61 -4.11 -20.29
CA ASN A 291 14.64 -4.32 -21.74
C ASN A 291 15.50 -3.29 -22.49
N LEU A 292 16.15 -2.35 -21.79
CA LEU A 292 17.16 -1.51 -22.41
C LEU A 292 18.38 -2.35 -22.76
N ASP A 293 18.74 -2.37 -24.05
CA ASP A 293 19.88 -3.14 -24.54
C ASP A 293 21.21 -2.42 -24.24
N PRO A 294 22.10 -2.99 -23.42
CA PRO A 294 23.41 -2.41 -23.12
C PRO A 294 24.37 -2.34 -24.32
N GLU A 295 24.07 -3.02 -25.42
CA GLU A 295 24.82 -2.87 -26.68
C GLU A 295 24.43 -1.61 -27.44
N VAL A 296 23.21 -1.10 -27.20
CA VAL A 296 22.67 0.11 -27.83
C VAL A 296 22.87 1.33 -26.93
N TYR A 297 22.68 1.15 -25.62
CA TYR A 297 22.70 2.22 -24.64
C TYR A 297 23.90 2.11 -23.71
N CYS A 298 24.59 3.24 -23.54
CA CYS A 298 25.64 3.44 -22.56
C CYS A 298 25.49 4.85 -21.98
N PHE A 299 25.17 4.95 -20.69
CA PHE A 299 24.87 6.21 -20.01
C PHE A 299 26.04 6.65 -19.14
N ASP A 300 26.41 7.92 -19.22
CA ASP A 300 27.43 8.49 -18.35
C ASP A 300 26.95 8.53 -16.89
N LYS A 301 25.64 8.69 -16.70
CA LYS A 301 24.99 8.85 -15.39
C LYS A 301 23.66 8.12 -15.35
N ILE A 302 23.36 7.49 -14.22
CA ILE A 302 22.03 6.94 -13.92
C ILE A 302 21.52 7.65 -12.67
N ILE A 303 20.30 8.17 -12.72
CA ILE A 303 19.60 8.65 -11.52
C ILE A 303 18.32 7.83 -11.39
N SER A 304 18.11 7.24 -10.22
CA SER A 304 16.91 6.47 -9.88
C SER A 304 16.31 7.05 -8.62
N LEU A 305 15.10 7.56 -8.74
CA LEU A 305 14.41 8.30 -7.68
C LEU A 305 13.16 7.54 -7.26
N GLU A 306 13.20 6.92 -6.08
CA GLU A 306 12.05 6.25 -5.44
C GLU A 306 11.33 5.25 -6.36
N MET A 307 12.11 4.55 -7.19
CA MET A 307 11.65 3.47 -8.07
C MET A 307 11.99 2.09 -7.52
N VAL A 308 13.10 1.95 -6.78
CA VAL A 308 13.64 0.66 -6.34
C VAL A 308 12.69 -0.08 -5.39
N GLU A 309 11.79 0.67 -4.74
CA GLU A 309 10.74 0.16 -3.88
C GLU A 309 9.77 -0.78 -4.60
N HIS A 310 9.66 -0.67 -5.93
CA HIS A 310 8.79 -1.51 -6.76
C HIS A 310 9.50 -2.73 -7.37
N VAL A 311 10.80 -2.90 -7.12
CA VAL A 311 11.59 -4.01 -7.68
C VAL A 311 11.32 -5.32 -6.95
N GLY A 312 11.13 -5.26 -5.63
CA GLY A 312 11.02 -6.43 -4.77
C GLY A 312 12.37 -7.02 -4.36
N TYR A 313 12.43 -7.56 -3.14
CA TYR A 313 13.67 -8.04 -2.50
C TYR A 313 14.50 -9.00 -3.37
N GLU A 314 13.84 -9.99 -3.98
CA GLU A 314 14.49 -11.06 -4.75
C GLU A 314 15.18 -10.54 -6.03
N TYR A 315 14.71 -9.41 -6.56
CA TYR A 315 15.15 -8.85 -7.84
C TYR A 315 16.10 -7.67 -7.69
N LEU A 316 16.39 -7.20 -6.46
CA LEU A 316 17.36 -6.12 -6.23
C LEU A 316 18.73 -6.39 -6.90
N PRO A 317 19.31 -7.61 -6.87
CA PRO A 317 20.55 -7.88 -7.59
C PRO A 317 20.43 -7.73 -9.11
N VAL A 318 19.29 -8.11 -9.69
CA VAL A 318 19.03 -7.99 -11.14
C VAL A 318 18.89 -6.53 -11.54
N TYR A 319 18.22 -5.72 -10.71
CA TYR A 319 18.14 -4.27 -10.88
C TYR A 319 19.53 -3.63 -10.95
N PHE A 320 20.41 -3.94 -10.00
CA PHE A 320 21.78 -3.41 -10.01
C PHE A 320 22.65 -3.99 -11.11
N GLU A 321 22.45 -5.25 -11.52
CA GLU A 321 23.12 -5.83 -12.70
C GLU A 321 22.79 -5.04 -13.97
N GLN A 322 21.50 -4.72 -14.19
CA GLN A 322 21.09 -3.96 -15.35
C GLN A 322 21.63 -2.52 -15.31
N CYS A 323 21.55 -1.84 -14.16
CA CYS A 323 22.16 -0.51 -13.99
C CYS A 323 23.66 -0.56 -14.27
N HIS A 324 24.35 -1.57 -13.74
CA HIS A 324 25.76 -1.81 -13.99
C HIS A 324 26.06 -2.04 -15.48
N ARG A 325 25.21 -2.73 -16.24
CA ARG A 325 25.46 -2.96 -17.68
C ARG A 325 25.24 -1.71 -18.52
N LEU A 326 24.25 -0.88 -18.16
CA LEU A 326 23.88 0.33 -18.87
C LEU A 326 24.80 1.53 -18.56
N LEU A 327 25.50 1.52 -17.42
CA LEU A 327 26.36 2.62 -17.00
C LEU A 327 27.70 2.62 -17.74
N HIS A 328 28.28 3.79 -18.02
CA HIS A 328 29.59 3.87 -18.65
C HIS A 328 30.68 3.16 -17.82
N PRO A 329 31.55 2.32 -18.41
CA PRO A 329 32.47 1.45 -17.66
C PRO A 329 33.60 2.19 -16.92
N GLN A 330 33.94 3.42 -17.32
CA GLN A 330 35.09 4.15 -16.78
C GLN A 330 34.66 5.28 -15.84
N HIS A 331 33.83 6.22 -16.31
CA HIS A 331 33.41 7.41 -15.55
C HIS A 331 31.93 7.40 -15.10
N GLY A 332 31.31 6.22 -15.09
CA GLY A 332 29.92 6.04 -14.69
C GLY A 332 29.64 6.43 -13.24
N VAL A 333 28.56 7.17 -13.00
CA VAL A 333 28.01 7.47 -11.66
C VAL A 333 26.52 7.14 -11.62
N MET A 334 26.10 6.45 -10.57
CA MET A 334 24.70 6.16 -10.29
C MET A 334 24.29 6.84 -8.98
N VAL A 335 23.22 7.62 -9.01
CA VAL A 335 22.60 8.18 -7.81
C VAL A 335 21.26 7.48 -7.60
N LEU A 336 21.10 6.82 -6.46
CA LEU A 336 19.87 6.13 -6.08
C LEU A 336 19.28 6.82 -4.86
N GLN A 337 18.06 7.34 -4.96
CA GLN A 337 17.26 7.70 -3.79
C GLN A 337 16.21 6.62 -3.55
N ALA A 338 16.11 6.17 -2.29
CA ALA A 338 15.13 5.18 -1.88
C ALA A 338 14.60 5.47 -0.48
N SER A 339 13.33 5.19 -0.24
CA SER A 339 12.82 4.91 1.09
C SER A 339 13.48 3.65 1.63
N THR A 340 13.96 3.70 2.87
CA THR A 340 14.74 2.62 3.47
C THR A 340 14.20 2.19 4.82
N MET A 341 14.09 0.87 5.04
CA MET A 341 13.73 0.28 6.32
C MET A 341 14.93 0.25 7.28
N ASN A 342 14.70 0.42 8.57
CA ASN A 342 15.75 0.22 9.57
C ASN A 342 16.25 -1.24 9.60
N GLU A 343 17.54 -1.42 9.87
CA GLU A 343 18.20 -2.75 9.77
C GLU A 343 17.62 -3.77 10.74
N GLU A 344 17.30 -3.34 11.97
CA GLU A 344 16.75 -4.18 13.03
C GLU A 344 15.49 -4.94 12.59
N ARG A 345 14.62 -4.28 11.82
CA ARG A 345 13.32 -4.85 11.43
C ARG A 345 13.31 -5.50 10.06
N TYR A 346 14.32 -5.23 9.25
CA TYR A 346 14.27 -5.55 7.83
C TYR A 346 14.10 -7.05 7.54
N ALA A 347 14.74 -7.90 8.36
CA ALA A 347 14.69 -9.35 8.20
C ALA A 347 13.29 -9.94 8.35
N GLU A 348 12.48 -9.38 9.26
CA GLU A 348 11.09 -9.76 9.48
C GLU A 348 10.16 -9.05 8.50
N TYR A 349 10.36 -7.75 8.29
CA TYR A 349 9.56 -6.91 7.41
C TYR A 349 9.38 -7.52 6.01
N ARG A 350 10.47 -8.01 5.41
CA ARG A 350 10.47 -8.56 4.04
C ARG A 350 9.60 -9.82 3.85
N HIS A 351 9.10 -10.40 4.93
CA HIS A 351 8.22 -11.58 4.92
C HIS A 351 6.81 -11.26 5.44
N SER A 352 6.51 -9.98 5.69
CA SER A 352 5.25 -9.52 6.28
C SER A 352 4.42 -8.71 5.28
N VAL A 353 3.10 -8.73 5.48
CA VAL A 353 2.16 -7.86 4.76
C VAL A 353 1.63 -6.84 5.76
N ASP A 354 1.99 -5.58 5.58
CA ASP A 354 1.53 -4.46 6.40
C ASP A 354 0.45 -3.64 5.70
N PHE A 355 0.00 -2.56 6.35
CA PHE A 355 -0.96 -1.62 5.78
C PHE A 355 -0.52 -1.06 4.42
N ILE A 356 0.76 -0.71 4.27
CA ILE A 356 1.28 -0.12 3.05
C ILE A 356 1.20 -1.13 1.91
N ASN A 357 1.69 -2.35 2.12
CA ASN A 357 1.64 -3.40 1.11
C ASN A 357 0.19 -3.78 0.75
N LYS A 358 -0.72 -3.87 1.73
CA LYS A 358 -2.11 -4.25 1.46
C LYS A 358 -2.93 -3.17 0.75
N HIS A 359 -2.83 -1.91 1.21
CA HIS A 359 -3.79 -0.86 0.88
C HIS A 359 -3.25 0.27 0.01
N ILE A 360 -1.92 0.44 -0.07
CA ILE A 360 -1.28 1.56 -0.78
C ILE A 360 -0.41 1.07 -1.95
N PHE A 361 0.58 0.22 -1.69
CA PHE A 361 1.55 -0.27 -2.67
C PHE A 361 1.71 -1.80 -2.62
N PRO A 362 0.78 -2.59 -3.18
CA PRO A 362 0.96 -4.04 -3.28
C PRO A 362 2.18 -4.41 -4.10
N GLY A 363 2.94 -5.39 -3.59
CA GLY A 363 4.23 -5.78 -4.15
C GLY A 363 5.37 -4.79 -3.86
N GLY A 364 5.08 -3.63 -3.24
CA GLY A 364 6.08 -2.70 -2.78
C GLY A 364 6.95 -3.31 -1.69
N HIS A 365 8.24 -2.97 -1.71
CA HIS A 365 9.27 -3.46 -0.81
C HIS A 365 10.21 -2.32 -0.43
N CYS A 366 10.26 -1.95 0.85
CA CYS A 366 11.16 -0.93 1.37
C CYS A 366 12.51 -1.56 1.80
N PRO A 367 13.59 -1.49 0.99
CA PRO A 367 14.85 -2.16 1.29
C PRO A 367 15.59 -1.48 2.45
N SER A 368 16.46 -2.19 3.18
CA SER A 368 17.43 -1.53 4.06
C SER A 368 18.66 -1.03 3.28
N VAL A 369 19.43 -0.11 3.86
CA VAL A 369 20.67 0.39 3.24
C VAL A 369 21.65 -0.76 3.00
N SER A 370 21.83 -1.65 3.99
CA SER A 370 22.70 -2.81 3.85
C SER A 370 22.22 -3.77 2.75
N ALA A 371 20.91 -3.92 2.59
CA ALA A 371 20.34 -4.73 1.51
C ALA A 371 20.60 -4.12 0.13
N LEU A 372 20.47 -2.80 -0.01
CA LEU A 372 20.79 -2.09 -1.26
C LEU A 372 22.28 -2.24 -1.60
N VAL A 373 23.17 -2.04 -0.64
CA VAL A 373 24.63 -2.18 -0.85
C VAL A 373 25.00 -3.62 -1.20
N ALA A 374 24.46 -4.60 -0.49
CA ALA A 374 24.69 -6.02 -0.78
C ALA A 374 24.18 -6.41 -2.17
N ALA A 375 23.00 -5.91 -2.56
CA ALA A 375 22.45 -6.13 -3.89
C ALA A 375 23.30 -5.46 -4.98
N ALA A 376 23.77 -4.23 -4.75
CA ALA A 376 24.68 -3.52 -5.65
C ALA A 376 25.99 -4.30 -5.84
N THR A 377 26.61 -4.78 -4.75
CA THR A 377 27.80 -5.62 -4.80
C THR A 377 27.54 -6.90 -5.59
N LYS A 378 26.43 -7.61 -5.32
CA LYS A 378 26.09 -8.86 -6.02
C LYS A 378 25.81 -8.64 -7.51
N GLY A 379 24.93 -7.70 -7.85
CA GLY A 379 24.50 -7.41 -9.22
C GLY A 379 25.63 -6.88 -10.10
N SER A 380 26.50 -6.05 -9.54
CA SER A 380 27.66 -5.50 -10.26
C SER A 380 28.92 -6.38 -10.19
N ARG A 381 28.86 -7.54 -9.53
CA ARG A 381 30.04 -8.38 -9.25
C ARG A 381 31.18 -7.59 -8.55
N GLY A 382 30.81 -6.69 -7.66
CA GLY A 382 31.72 -5.84 -6.89
C GLY A 382 32.29 -4.64 -7.66
N MET A 383 31.74 -4.30 -8.83
CA MET A 383 32.23 -3.20 -9.67
C MET A 383 31.51 -1.86 -9.48
N LEU A 384 30.45 -1.83 -8.68
CA LEU A 384 29.85 -0.60 -8.18
C LEU A 384 30.33 -0.34 -6.75
N MET A 385 31.09 0.72 -6.55
CA MET A 385 31.60 1.17 -5.26
C MET A 385 30.63 2.17 -4.64
N LEU A 386 30.31 2.01 -3.36
CA LEU A 386 29.53 3.02 -2.61
C LEU A 386 30.45 4.18 -2.23
N GLU A 387 30.16 5.38 -2.72
CA GLU A 387 30.92 6.60 -2.40
C GLU A 387 30.32 7.35 -1.21
N SER A 388 29.00 7.47 -1.18
CA SER A 388 28.31 8.18 -0.11
C SER A 388 26.90 7.67 0.13
N ALA A 389 26.44 7.87 1.36
CA ALA A 389 25.09 7.60 1.81
C ALA A 389 24.62 8.77 2.68
N ALA A 390 23.59 9.48 2.24
CA ALA A 390 22.99 10.59 2.97
C ALA A 390 21.52 10.28 3.24
N ASN A 391 21.08 10.41 4.50
CA ASN A 391 19.73 10.04 4.93
C ASN A 391 18.94 11.29 5.38
N PHE A 392 17.70 11.42 4.91
CA PHE A 392 16.85 12.61 5.06
C PHE A 392 15.48 12.32 5.71
N PRO A 393 15.41 11.58 6.84
CA PRO A 393 14.13 11.14 7.39
C PRO A 393 13.26 12.32 7.88
N ASP A 394 13.88 13.33 8.51
CA ASP A 394 13.16 14.46 9.08
C ASP A 394 12.53 15.35 8.00
N HIS A 395 13.19 15.45 6.83
CA HIS A 395 12.62 16.12 5.68
C HIS A 395 11.39 15.35 5.15
N TYR A 396 11.41 14.01 5.22
CA TYR A 396 10.33 13.15 4.71
C TYR A 396 9.11 13.23 5.59
N ALA A 397 9.32 13.20 6.91
CA ALA A 397 8.29 13.48 7.89
C ALA A 397 7.61 14.84 7.62
N ARG A 398 8.39 15.91 7.39
CA ARG A 398 7.81 17.23 7.10
C ARG A 398 7.02 17.25 5.79
N THR A 399 7.50 16.60 4.73
CA THR A 399 6.75 16.59 3.47
C THR A 399 5.46 15.79 3.56
N LEU A 400 5.46 14.65 4.26
CA LEU A 400 4.23 13.89 4.51
C LEU A 400 3.21 14.70 5.31
N ARG A 401 3.66 15.51 6.28
CA ARG A 401 2.80 16.46 6.99
C ARG A 401 2.16 17.47 6.04
N VAL A 402 2.97 18.13 5.22
CA VAL A 402 2.50 19.15 4.25
C VAL A 402 1.57 18.51 3.22
N TRP A 403 1.87 17.31 2.73
CA TRP A 403 0.99 16.57 1.83
C TRP A 403 -0.33 16.20 2.49
N ARG A 404 -0.32 15.73 3.75
CA ARG A 404 -1.54 15.46 4.49
C ARG A 404 -2.42 16.69 4.64
N GLU A 405 -1.83 17.82 5.02
CA GLU A 405 -2.54 19.10 5.16
C GLU A 405 -3.15 19.56 3.82
N ARG A 406 -2.37 19.51 2.72
CA ARG A 406 -2.86 19.85 1.38
C ARG A 406 -3.93 18.88 0.91
N PHE A 407 -3.75 17.58 1.12
CA PHE A 407 -4.69 16.53 0.75
C PHE A 407 -6.03 16.74 1.46
N LEU A 408 -6.05 16.86 2.79
CA LEU A 408 -7.29 17.04 3.55
C LEU A 408 -8.03 18.31 3.11
N HIS A 409 -7.31 19.42 2.93
CA HIS A 409 -7.90 20.67 2.44
C HIS A 409 -8.41 20.59 0.99
N GLY A 410 -7.69 19.89 0.13
CA GLY A 410 -8.07 19.64 -1.27
C GLY A 410 -9.28 18.71 -1.38
N PHE A 411 -9.32 17.67 -0.55
CA PHE A 411 -10.37 16.67 -0.54
C PHE A 411 -11.72 17.28 -0.13
N ASP A 412 -11.74 18.16 0.87
CA ASP A 412 -12.94 18.89 1.27
C ASP A 412 -13.49 19.76 0.12
N LYS A 413 -12.62 20.32 -0.72
CA LYS A 413 -13.02 21.04 -1.95
C LYS A 413 -13.57 20.12 -3.02
N VAL A 414 -12.99 18.93 -3.21
CA VAL A 414 -13.48 17.94 -4.17
C VAL A 414 -14.86 17.44 -3.76
N LEU A 415 -15.07 17.08 -2.49
CA LEU A 415 -16.39 16.67 -1.99
C LEU A 415 -17.46 17.76 -2.17
N THR A 416 -17.13 19.02 -1.84
CA THR A 416 -18.07 20.16 -1.99
C THR A 416 -18.41 20.46 -3.45
N THR A 417 -17.48 20.25 -4.39
CA THR A 417 -17.69 20.50 -5.84
C THR A 417 -18.24 19.30 -6.62
N ALA A 418 -18.02 18.07 -6.16
CA ALA A 418 -18.55 16.84 -6.76
C ALA A 418 -19.99 16.52 -6.31
N ALA A 419 -20.42 16.98 -5.14
CA ALA A 419 -21.77 16.74 -4.61
C ALA A 419 -22.93 17.09 -5.59
N PRO A 420 -22.89 18.19 -6.38
CA PRO A 420 -23.94 18.51 -7.34
C PRO A 420 -23.93 17.62 -8.61
N LYS A 421 -22.74 17.24 -9.09
CA LYS A 421 -22.58 16.38 -10.29
C LYS A 421 -22.99 14.93 -9.99
N ASN A 422 -22.64 14.43 -8.82
CA ASN A 422 -22.99 13.09 -8.39
C ASN A 422 -24.50 12.94 -8.16
N ALA A 423 -25.18 13.96 -7.64
CA ALA A 423 -26.63 13.95 -7.50
C ALA A 423 -27.36 13.83 -8.86
N GLN A 424 -26.88 14.50 -9.92
CA GLN A 424 -27.45 14.39 -11.25
C GLN A 424 -27.20 13.04 -11.93
N LEU A 425 -26.00 12.48 -11.79
CA LEU A 425 -25.66 11.15 -12.32
C LEU A 425 -26.47 10.05 -11.62
N ILE A 426 -26.58 10.11 -10.29
CA ILE A 426 -27.41 9.18 -9.50
C ILE A 426 -28.90 9.26 -9.91
N LEU A 427 -29.41 10.46 -10.21
CA LEU A 427 -30.78 10.62 -10.70
C LEU A 427 -30.96 10.05 -12.11
N GLN A 428 -30.00 10.26 -13.02
CA GLN A 428 -30.04 9.71 -14.39
C GLN A 428 -29.92 8.18 -14.40
N GLU A 429 -29.09 7.60 -13.55
CA GLU A 429 -28.91 6.16 -13.42
C GLU A 429 -30.13 5.48 -12.78
N ARG A 430 -30.76 6.12 -11.78
CA ARG A 430 -32.06 5.68 -11.24
C ARG A 430 -33.16 5.69 -12.29
N GLU A 431 -33.21 6.70 -13.15
CA GLU A 431 -34.15 6.73 -14.29
C GLU A 431 -33.86 5.61 -15.30
N LEU A 432 -32.59 5.31 -15.58
CA LEU A 432 -32.19 4.24 -16.49
C LEU A 432 -32.52 2.85 -15.91
N ALA A 433 -32.26 2.62 -14.63
CA ALA A 433 -32.60 1.40 -13.91
C ALA A 433 -34.11 1.15 -13.88
N GLN A 434 -34.92 2.20 -13.63
CA GLN A 434 -36.37 2.12 -13.71
C GLN A 434 -36.86 1.79 -15.12
N LYS A 435 -36.27 2.39 -16.16
CA LYS A 435 -36.58 2.07 -17.57
C LYS A 435 -36.23 0.62 -17.91
N GLN A 436 -35.08 0.11 -17.46
CA GLN A 436 -34.68 -1.28 -17.68
C GLN A 436 -35.56 -2.29 -16.92
N GLN A 437 -36.02 -1.95 -15.71
CA GLN A 437 -36.94 -2.78 -14.95
C GLN A 437 -38.32 -2.83 -15.59
N GLN A 438 -38.84 -1.70 -16.08
CA GLN A 438 -40.08 -1.66 -16.86
C GLN A 438 -39.97 -2.45 -18.17
N CYS A 439 -38.81 -2.39 -18.85
CA CYS A 439 -38.57 -3.16 -20.07
C CYS A 439 -38.57 -4.68 -19.80
N ARG A 440 -37.92 -5.11 -18.71
CA ARG A 440 -37.93 -6.51 -18.25
C ARG A 440 -39.32 -7.02 -17.88
N GLN A 441 -40.13 -6.21 -17.21
CA GLN A 441 -41.52 -6.56 -16.89
C GLN A 441 -42.40 -6.71 -18.13
N ARG A 442 -42.17 -5.90 -19.19
CA ARG A 442 -42.87 -6.06 -20.47
C ARG A 442 -42.45 -7.31 -21.24
N LEU A 443 -41.16 -7.65 -21.21
CA LEU A 443 -40.63 -8.86 -21.86
C LEU A 443 -41.12 -10.15 -21.20
N CYS A 444 -41.25 -10.17 -19.86
CA CYS A 444 -41.83 -11.29 -19.12
C CYS A 444 -43.36 -11.43 -19.31
N ALA A 445 -44.06 -10.34 -19.64
CA ALA A 445 -45.50 -10.39 -19.96
C ALA A 445 -45.77 -10.89 -21.40
N SER A 446 -44.77 -10.87 -22.29
CA SER A 446 -44.89 -11.30 -23.69
C SER A 446 -44.43 -12.74 -23.97
N SER A 447 -43.87 -13.46 -23.00
CA SER A 447 -43.26 -14.79 -23.21
C SER A 447 -44.05 -15.96 -22.61
N THR A 448 -45.38 -15.93 -22.71
CA THR A 448 -46.23 -17.12 -22.55
C THR A 448 -46.84 -17.53 -23.89
N SER A 449 -46.02 -17.96 -24.85
CA SER A 449 -46.48 -18.87 -25.91
C SER A 449 -45.30 -19.53 -26.64
N SER A 450 -45.25 -20.86 -26.55
CA SER A 450 -44.60 -21.85 -27.43
C SER A 450 -43.10 -21.71 -27.74
N LEU A 451 -42.32 -22.72 -27.37
CA LEU A 451 -41.48 -23.51 -28.29
C LEU A 451 -40.81 -24.66 -27.53
N THR A 452 -41.36 -25.85 -27.72
CA THR A 452 -40.71 -27.14 -27.53
C THR A 452 -39.86 -27.48 -28.76
N ASP A 453 -38.81 -28.28 -28.51
CA ASP A 453 -37.97 -29.00 -29.48
C ASP A 453 -36.98 -28.19 -30.33
N ILE A 454 -35.69 -28.32 -29.98
CA ILE A 454 -34.60 -28.85 -30.83
C ILE A 454 -33.42 -29.18 -29.88
N GLY A 455 -32.90 -30.41 -29.97
CA GLY A 455 -31.82 -30.92 -29.14
C GLY A 455 -30.45 -30.28 -29.44
N ASP A 456 -29.70 -30.00 -28.37
CA ASP A 456 -28.32 -29.50 -28.40
C ASP A 456 -27.33 -30.70 -28.36
N PRO A 457 -26.44 -30.86 -29.36
CA PRO A 457 -25.47 -31.96 -29.41
C PRO A 457 -24.19 -31.73 -28.59
N PHE A 458 -24.07 -30.68 -27.77
CA PHE A 458 -22.91 -30.50 -26.90
C PHE A 458 -23.32 -30.28 -25.45
N GLY A 459 -23.23 -31.35 -24.65
CA GLY A 459 -23.54 -31.36 -23.21
C GLY A 459 -22.85 -30.25 -22.41
N LYS A 460 -23.54 -29.12 -22.28
CA LYS A 460 -23.21 -27.99 -21.40
C LYS A 460 -24.45 -27.52 -20.65
N THR A 461 -24.96 -28.32 -19.72
CA THR A 461 -26.08 -27.90 -18.84
C THR A 461 -25.87 -28.12 -17.34
N GLU A 462 -24.69 -28.56 -16.88
CA GLU A 462 -24.39 -28.62 -15.43
C GLU A 462 -23.42 -27.55 -14.92
N LEU A 463 -22.87 -26.69 -15.79
CA LEU A 463 -21.97 -25.58 -15.39
C LEU A 463 -22.64 -24.20 -15.35
N ALA A 464 -23.86 -24.06 -15.86
CA ALA A 464 -24.58 -22.78 -15.88
C ALA A 464 -25.44 -22.53 -14.61
N ALA A 465 -25.72 -23.56 -13.81
CA ALA A 465 -26.56 -23.41 -12.62
C ALA A 465 -25.79 -22.92 -11.38
N GLU A 466 -24.52 -23.28 -11.22
CA GLU A 466 -23.69 -22.84 -10.07
C GLU A 466 -23.15 -21.40 -10.20
N TYR A 467 -23.17 -20.81 -11.40
CA TYR A 467 -22.76 -19.41 -11.60
C TYR A 467 -23.92 -18.40 -11.45
N SER A 468 -25.17 -18.87 -11.33
CA SER A 468 -26.36 -18.00 -11.27
C SER A 468 -26.89 -17.72 -9.85
N SER A 469 -26.40 -18.44 -8.83
CA SER A 469 -26.80 -18.24 -7.43
C SER A 469 -25.83 -17.38 -6.61
N SER A 470 -24.60 -17.19 -7.09
CA SER A 470 -23.58 -16.35 -6.43
C SER A 470 -23.59 -14.89 -6.89
N SER A 471 -24.38 -14.55 -7.92
CA SER A 471 -24.52 -13.19 -8.48
C SER A 471 -25.77 -12.44 -8.00
N LYS A 472 -26.54 -13.02 -7.07
CA LYS A 472 -27.80 -12.44 -6.58
C LYS A 472 -27.69 -11.57 -5.33
N SER A 473 -26.50 -11.35 -4.76
CA SER A 473 -26.31 -10.45 -3.61
C SER A 473 -25.31 -9.30 -3.85
N ALA A 474 -25.02 -8.99 -5.12
CA ALA A 474 -24.04 -7.95 -5.49
C ALA A 474 -24.62 -6.86 -6.41
N VAL A 475 -25.95 -6.63 -6.37
CA VAL A 475 -26.61 -5.62 -7.22
C VAL A 475 -27.27 -4.51 -6.38
N ASP A 476 -26.87 -4.34 -5.12
CA ASP A 476 -27.34 -3.23 -4.25
C ASP A 476 -26.16 -2.50 -3.58
N SER A 477 -25.15 -2.08 -4.34
CA SER A 477 -24.15 -1.11 -3.85
C SER A 477 -23.72 -0.15 -4.97
N ASP A 478 -24.64 0.74 -5.34
CA ASP A 478 -24.38 1.98 -6.09
C ASP A 478 -23.78 3.06 -5.15
N ASP A 479 -22.58 2.82 -4.61
CA ASP A 479 -21.82 3.85 -3.88
C ASP A 479 -20.84 4.53 -4.85
N ALA A 480 -20.88 5.86 -4.90
CA ALA A 480 -20.11 6.71 -5.80
C ALA A 480 -18.63 6.31 -5.89
N VAL A 481 -18.21 5.81 -7.06
CA VAL A 481 -16.91 5.20 -7.30
C VAL A 481 -15.79 6.27 -7.29
N GLY A 482 -15.01 6.33 -6.20
CA GLY A 482 -13.62 6.84 -6.22
C GLY A 482 -13.11 7.58 -4.98
N TYR A 483 -13.92 8.45 -4.36
CA TYR A 483 -13.46 9.38 -3.31
C TYR A 483 -14.48 9.52 -2.17
N ASP A 484 -14.64 8.47 -1.37
CA ASP A 484 -15.49 8.47 -0.19
C ASP A 484 -14.71 8.76 1.12
N GLU A 485 -15.42 8.76 2.25
CA GLU A 485 -14.81 9.02 3.56
C GLU A 485 -13.81 7.91 3.96
N VAL A 486 -14.03 6.67 3.52
CA VAL A 486 -13.10 5.56 3.74
C VAL A 486 -11.79 5.80 2.99
N PHE A 487 -11.87 6.27 1.74
CA PHE A 487 -10.72 6.69 0.96
C PHE A 487 -9.97 7.84 1.62
N ARG A 488 -10.68 8.88 2.09
CA ARG A 488 -10.07 10.02 2.80
C ARG A 488 -9.29 9.54 4.03
N ARG A 489 -9.90 8.69 4.86
CA ARG A 489 -9.26 8.14 6.06
C ARG A 489 -8.09 7.22 5.75
N LYS A 490 -8.17 6.43 4.68
CA LYS A 490 -7.06 5.59 4.20
C LYS A 490 -5.83 6.43 3.88
N TRP A 491 -6.00 7.52 3.12
CA TRP A 491 -4.88 8.40 2.74
C TRP A 491 -4.37 9.26 3.89
N GLU A 492 -5.27 9.75 4.75
CA GLU A 492 -4.87 10.43 5.99
C GLU A 492 -4.02 9.51 6.88
N TYR A 493 -4.47 8.25 7.06
CA TYR A 493 -3.73 7.24 7.81
C TYR A 493 -2.38 6.96 7.17
N TYR A 494 -2.32 6.78 5.84
CA TYR A 494 -1.06 6.61 5.11
C TYR A 494 -0.06 7.74 5.40
N PHE A 495 -0.47 9.00 5.24
CA PHE A 495 0.43 10.12 5.47
C PHE A 495 0.88 10.19 6.93
N ALA A 496 -0.02 10.02 7.89
CA ALA A 496 0.30 10.10 9.31
C ALA A 496 1.18 8.92 9.79
N TYR A 497 0.90 7.71 9.30
CA TYR A 497 1.69 6.50 9.57
C TYR A 497 3.13 6.67 9.07
N CYS A 498 3.30 7.10 7.82
CA CYS A 498 4.61 7.36 7.26
C CYS A 498 5.29 8.53 7.99
N GLU A 499 4.59 9.63 8.29
CA GLU A 499 5.15 10.79 9.02
C GLU A 499 5.73 10.35 10.36
N GLY A 500 4.98 9.58 11.15
CA GLY A 500 5.44 9.06 12.44
C GLY A 500 6.64 8.12 12.29
N ALA A 501 6.64 7.26 11.27
CA ALA A 501 7.74 6.31 11.02
C ALA A 501 9.04 7.01 10.60
N PHE A 502 8.97 8.06 9.77
CA PHE A 502 10.12 8.87 9.39
C PHE A 502 10.59 9.77 10.55
N ALA A 503 9.68 10.42 11.28
CA ALA A 503 10.01 11.29 12.40
C ALA A 503 10.69 10.55 13.57
N THR A 504 10.42 9.25 13.71
CA THR A 504 11.07 8.37 14.70
C THR A 504 12.30 7.67 14.15
N ARG A 505 12.67 7.93 12.88
CA ARG A 505 13.80 7.29 12.18
C ARG A 505 13.69 5.76 12.08
N THR A 506 12.46 5.26 12.17
CA THR A 506 12.14 3.86 11.89
C THR A 506 12.19 3.59 10.38
N LEU A 507 11.87 4.61 9.58
CA LEU A 507 12.15 4.69 8.15
C LEU A 507 13.19 5.78 7.87
N GLY A 508 13.95 5.59 6.81
CA GLY A 508 14.89 6.55 6.24
C GLY A 508 14.54 6.85 4.79
N CYS A 509 15.09 7.93 4.26
CA CYS A 509 15.07 8.24 2.84
C CYS A 509 16.51 8.53 2.45
N THR A 510 17.14 7.56 1.81
CA THR A 510 18.58 7.54 1.63
C THR A 510 18.94 7.79 0.18
N GLN A 511 19.82 8.76 -0.06
CA GLN A 511 20.52 8.96 -1.32
C GLN A 511 21.87 8.24 -1.24
N LEU A 512 22.04 7.23 -2.09
CA LEU A 512 23.26 6.45 -2.26
C LEU A 512 23.92 6.84 -3.58
N VAL A 513 25.22 7.10 -3.54
CA VAL A 513 26.02 7.32 -4.75
C VAL A 513 26.90 6.12 -4.98
N PHE A 514 26.76 5.51 -6.15
CA PHE A 514 27.59 4.41 -6.63
C PHE A 514 28.43 4.84 -7.82
N THR A 515 29.67 4.38 -7.87
CA THR A 515 30.61 4.69 -8.96
C THR A 515 31.22 3.41 -9.50
N ARG A 516 31.81 3.51 -10.71
CA ARG A 516 32.69 2.46 -11.21
C ARG A 516 33.94 2.36 -10.36
N THR A 517 34.36 1.13 -10.07
CA THR A 517 35.74 0.88 -9.67
C THR A 517 36.67 1.51 -10.70
N TYR A 518 37.70 2.24 -10.25
CA TYR A 518 38.66 2.97 -11.09
C TYR A 518 38.15 4.26 -11.77
N ASN A 519 37.05 4.84 -11.30
CA ASN A 519 36.63 6.18 -11.76
C ASN A 519 37.55 7.28 -11.19
N GLU A 520 38.70 7.50 -11.81
CA GLU A 520 39.71 8.46 -11.36
C GLU A 520 39.26 9.93 -11.48
N GLU A 521 38.25 10.22 -12.32
CA GLU A 521 37.74 11.59 -12.52
C GLU A 521 37.10 12.19 -11.25
N LEU A 522 36.68 11.34 -10.31
CA LEU A 522 36.04 11.75 -9.06
C LEU A 522 37.02 12.03 -7.93
N SER A 523 38.26 11.53 -8.01
CA SER A 523 39.31 11.70 -7.00
C SER A 523 39.61 13.17 -6.66
N ASN A 524 39.31 14.09 -7.60
CA ASN A 524 39.55 15.53 -7.48
C ASN A 524 38.29 16.34 -7.14
N LYS A 525 37.11 15.72 -7.05
CA LYS A 525 35.85 16.41 -6.80
C LYS A 525 35.40 16.19 -5.35
N LYS A 526 35.47 17.25 -4.53
CA LYS A 526 34.87 17.32 -3.17
C LYS A 526 33.33 17.16 -3.12
N LEU A 527 32.69 16.83 -4.24
CA LEU A 527 31.25 16.98 -4.49
C LEU A 527 30.39 15.77 -4.12
N LEU A 528 30.98 14.70 -3.57
CA LEU A 528 30.25 13.46 -3.29
C LEU A 528 29.70 13.37 -1.85
N THR A 529 30.02 14.31 -0.96
CA THR A 529 29.46 14.41 0.41
C THR A 529 28.19 15.23 0.42
#